data_AF-A0A1X7R233-F1
#
_entry.id   AF-A0A1X7R233-F1
#
_cell.length_a   1.000
_cell.length_b   1.000
_cell.length_c   1.000
_cell.angle_alpha   90.00
_cell.angle_beta   90.00
_cell.angle_gamma   90.00
#
_symmetry.space_group_name_H-M   'P 1'
#
loop_
_entity.id
_entity.type
_entity.pdbx_description
1 polymer ?
#
loop_
_entity_poly.entity_id
_entity_poly.type
_entity_poly.pdbx_seq_one_letter_code
_entity_poly.pdbx_strand_id
1 'polypeptide(L)'
;MSEFDELLNLEEEFYKEGYDEGHNENLKNNFLEGKQFGLQVGFQRFVLLGQMIGICDVLDSLDLNSSALSKNVQSVRTLISQVEMTNDDENVEELGKIMIKLKNKFRTIMISFQRIMKKEKREPFTFEVIEEISRIIAGEVQGFVEDEDVTDAKTTQDQAQAW
;
A
#
# COMPACT_ATOMS: atom_id res chain seq x y z
N MET A 1 -10.87 -28.14 51.91
CA MET A 1 -10.71 -26.95 51.06
C MET A 1 -11.99 -26.15 51.26
N SER A 2 -11.90 -24.83 51.46
CA SER A 2 -13.09 -24.01 51.66
C SER A 2 -13.79 -23.78 50.33
N GLU A 3 -15.10 -23.65 50.30
CA GLU A 3 -15.88 -23.28 49.12
C GLU A 3 -15.38 -21.95 48.49
N PHE A 4 -14.82 -21.06 49.32
CA PHE A 4 -14.17 -19.83 48.89
C PHE A 4 -12.82 -20.06 48.15
N ASP A 5 -12.05 -21.09 48.55
CA ASP A 5 -10.80 -21.43 47.86
C ASP A 5 -11.09 -22.00 46.47
N GLU A 6 -12.15 -22.78 46.33
CA GLU A 6 -12.59 -23.33 45.03
C GLU A 6 -13.08 -22.23 44.09
N LEU A 7 -13.83 -21.23 44.60
CA LEU A 7 -14.25 -20.07 43.82
C LEU A 7 -13.06 -19.23 43.33
N LEU A 8 -12.08 -18.99 44.20
CA LEU A 8 -10.89 -18.21 43.84
C LEU A 8 -10.05 -18.91 42.76
N ASN A 9 -9.88 -20.24 42.87
CA ASN A 9 -9.18 -21.02 41.83
C ASN A 9 -9.91 -20.97 40.49
N LEU A 10 -11.24 -21.03 40.50
CA LEU A 10 -12.06 -20.94 39.29
C LEU A 10 -11.95 -19.54 38.65
N GLU A 11 -11.96 -18.48 39.46
CA GLU A 11 -11.75 -17.11 38.99
C GLU A 11 -10.36 -16.93 38.36
N GLU A 12 -9.30 -17.44 39.00
CA GLU A 12 -7.94 -17.43 38.44
C GLU A 12 -7.84 -18.20 37.11
N GLU A 13 -8.55 -19.33 36.99
CA GLU A 13 -8.63 -20.10 35.75
C GLU A 13 -9.30 -19.29 34.62
N PHE A 14 -10.43 -18.64 34.89
CA PHE A 14 -11.11 -17.80 33.90
C PHE A 14 -10.31 -16.55 33.53
N TYR A 15 -9.59 -15.92 34.46
CA TYR A 15 -8.71 -14.80 34.10
C TYR A 15 -7.59 -15.25 33.16
N LYS A 16 -7.02 -16.42 33.44
CA LYS A 16 -5.97 -16.97 32.60
C LYS A 16 -6.50 -17.36 31.23
N GLU A 17 -7.66 -18.01 31.16
CA GLU A 17 -8.31 -18.38 29.91
C GLU A 17 -8.64 -17.14 29.07
N GLY A 18 -9.27 -16.12 29.65
CA GLY A 18 -9.59 -14.89 28.94
C GLY A 18 -8.34 -14.10 28.49
N TYR A 19 -7.26 -14.11 29.29
CA TYR A 19 -5.99 -13.53 28.88
C TYR A 19 -5.36 -14.29 27.71
N ASP A 20 -5.30 -15.62 27.79
CA ASP A 20 -4.71 -16.46 26.76
C ASP A 20 -5.52 -16.41 25.46
N GLU A 21 -6.85 -16.38 25.55
CA GLU A 21 -7.77 -16.20 24.42
C GLU A 21 -7.55 -14.83 23.76
N GLY A 22 -7.65 -13.75 24.54
CA GLY A 22 -7.45 -12.39 24.04
C GLY A 22 -6.05 -12.19 23.46
N HIS A 23 -5.01 -12.75 24.08
CA HIS A 23 -3.64 -12.67 23.56
C HIS A 23 -3.51 -13.41 22.23
N ASN A 24 -4.04 -14.63 22.12
CA ASN A 24 -3.96 -15.42 20.89
C ASN A 24 -4.75 -14.79 19.74
N GLU A 25 -5.94 -14.26 20.02
CA GLU A 25 -6.76 -13.56 19.03
C GLU A 25 -6.06 -12.28 18.55
N ASN A 26 -5.56 -11.45 19.48
CA ASN A 26 -4.81 -10.25 19.13
C ASN A 26 -3.58 -10.56 18.28
N LEU A 27 -2.78 -11.56 18.66
CA LEU A 27 -1.60 -11.95 17.87
C LEU A 27 -1.96 -12.33 16.44
N LYS A 28 -3.05 -13.10 16.27
CA LYS A 28 -3.51 -13.54 14.95
C LYS A 28 -4.04 -12.37 14.12
N ASN A 29 -4.85 -11.50 14.71
CA ASN A 29 -5.44 -10.35 14.03
C ASN A 29 -4.37 -9.33 13.63
N ASN A 30 -3.47 -8.97 14.56
CA ASN A 30 -2.33 -8.08 14.29
C ASN A 30 -1.43 -8.60 13.17
N PHE A 31 -1.16 -9.91 13.14
CA PHE A 31 -0.37 -10.51 12.08
C PHE A 31 -1.06 -10.41 10.71
N LEU A 32 -2.36 -10.73 10.66
CA LEU A 32 -3.13 -10.66 9.41
C LEU A 32 -3.23 -9.22 8.91
N GLU A 33 -3.50 -8.29 9.80
CA GLU A 33 -3.60 -6.86 9.49
C GLU A 33 -2.26 -6.31 9.00
N GLY A 34 -1.18 -6.53 9.74
CA GLY A 34 0.15 -6.07 9.33
C GLY A 34 0.55 -6.60 7.95
N LYS A 35 0.16 -7.84 7.63
CA LYS A 35 0.35 -8.42 6.29
C LYS A 35 -0.50 -7.74 5.22
N GLN A 36 -1.78 -7.50 5.49
CA GLN A 36 -2.68 -6.81 4.56
C GLN A 36 -2.24 -5.37 4.30
N PHE A 37 -1.94 -4.63 5.36
CA PHE A 37 -1.42 -3.28 5.31
C PHE A 37 -0.11 -3.21 4.52
N GLY A 38 0.84 -4.08 4.81
CA GLY A 38 2.11 -4.14 4.07
C GLY A 38 1.91 -4.39 2.57
N LEU A 39 1.00 -5.30 2.20
CA LEU A 39 0.67 -5.56 0.80
C LEU A 39 0.02 -4.35 0.13
N GLN A 40 -0.92 -3.68 0.80
CA GLN A 40 -1.60 -2.49 0.30
C GLN A 40 -0.61 -1.35 0.07
N VAL A 41 0.21 -1.02 1.07
CA VAL A 41 1.23 0.03 0.97
C VAL A 41 2.23 -0.28 -0.14
N GLY A 42 2.68 -1.54 -0.25
CA GLY A 42 3.54 -1.97 -1.34
C GLY A 42 2.89 -1.75 -2.71
N PHE A 43 1.66 -2.21 -2.89
CA PHE A 43 0.93 -2.01 -4.15
C PHE A 43 0.82 -0.53 -4.52
N GLN A 44 0.41 0.32 -3.58
CA GLN A 44 0.27 1.77 -3.82
C GLN A 44 1.60 2.44 -4.19
N ARG A 45 2.72 2.01 -3.58
CA ARG A 45 4.05 2.52 -3.90
C ARG A 45 4.50 2.17 -5.33
N PHE A 46 4.15 0.98 -5.82
CA PHE A 46 4.70 0.44 -7.06
C PHE A 46 3.76 0.44 -8.27
N VAL A 47 2.45 0.63 -8.09
CA VAL A 47 1.45 0.60 -9.19
C VAL A 47 1.79 1.59 -10.31
N LEU A 48 2.24 2.80 -9.96
CA LEU A 48 2.63 3.81 -10.93
C LEU A 48 3.85 3.37 -11.75
N LEU A 49 4.82 2.68 -11.13
CA LEU A 49 5.98 2.15 -11.85
C LEU A 49 5.56 1.09 -12.86
N GLY A 50 4.67 0.19 -12.47
CA GLY A 50 4.10 -0.82 -13.37
C GLY A 50 3.40 -0.19 -14.58
N GLN A 51 2.61 0.86 -14.35
CA GLN A 51 1.96 1.61 -15.44
C GLN A 51 2.99 2.30 -16.35
N MET A 52 4.03 2.92 -15.79
CA MET A 52 5.10 3.53 -16.59
C MET A 52 5.78 2.50 -17.49
N ILE A 53 6.11 1.31 -16.98
CA ILE A 53 6.69 0.22 -17.78
C ILE A 53 5.72 -0.19 -18.90
N GLY A 54 4.45 -0.46 -18.57
CA GLY A 54 3.46 -0.89 -19.56
C GLY A 54 3.25 0.13 -20.69
N ILE A 55 3.26 1.42 -20.36
CA ILE A 55 3.20 2.48 -21.37
C ILE A 55 4.49 2.51 -22.21
N CYS A 56 5.66 2.35 -21.59
CA CYS A 56 6.92 2.22 -22.33
C CYS A 56 6.89 1.05 -23.31
N ASP A 57 6.36 -0.11 -22.93
CA ASP A 57 6.20 -1.27 -23.81
C ASP A 57 5.31 -0.97 -25.02
N VAL A 58 4.18 -0.29 -24.78
CA VAL A 58 3.29 0.16 -25.85
C VAL A 58 3.99 1.16 -26.77
N LEU A 59 4.72 2.13 -26.23
CA LEU A 59 5.44 3.12 -27.03
C LEU A 59 6.50 2.49 -27.92
N ASP A 60 7.22 1.49 -27.42
CA ASP A 60 8.21 0.74 -28.21
C ASP A 60 7.52 -0.05 -29.34
N SER A 61 6.33 -0.59 -29.09
CA SER A 61 5.56 -1.34 -30.10
C SER A 61 5.01 -0.48 -31.25
N LEU A 62 4.87 0.84 -31.04
CA LEU A 62 4.29 1.76 -32.03
C LEU A 62 5.29 2.25 -33.09
N ASP A 63 6.56 1.86 -33.01
CA ASP A 63 7.64 2.23 -33.93
C ASP A 63 7.62 3.72 -34.36
N LEU A 64 7.61 4.60 -33.36
CA LEU A 64 7.44 6.04 -33.57
C LEU A 64 8.65 6.74 -34.21
N ASN A 65 9.70 5.98 -34.58
CA ASN A 65 10.90 6.46 -35.27
C ASN A 65 11.56 7.70 -34.64
N SER A 66 11.41 7.87 -33.31
CA SER A 66 11.93 9.00 -32.56
C SER A 66 13.06 8.53 -31.63
N SER A 67 14.29 8.81 -32.05
CA SER A 67 15.50 8.44 -31.30
C SER A 67 15.61 9.14 -29.93
N ALA A 68 15.00 10.32 -29.79
CA ALA A 68 14.90 11.03 -28.51
C ALA A 68 13.90 10.34 -27.57
N LEU A 69 12.75 9.88 -28.09
CA LEU A 69 11.73 9.19 -27.30
C LEU A 69 12.26 7.84 -26.81
N SER A 70 12.86 7.04 -27.69
CA SER A 70 13.41 5.73 -27.35
C SER A 70 14.52 5.81 -26.30
N LYS A 71 15.43 6.79 -26.40
CA LYS A 71 16.43 7.07 -25.35
C LYS A 71 15.78 7.41 -24.01
N ASN A 72 14.70 8.19 -24.03
CA ASN A 72 14.00 8.55 -22.82
C ASN A 72 13.31 7.36 -22.16
N VAL A 73 12.62 6.54 -22.96
CA VAL A 73 12.02 5.27 -22.55
C VAL A 73 13.06 4.34 -21.93
N GLN A 74 14.20 4.14 -22.60
CA GLN A 74 15.26 3.28 -22.07
C GLN A 74 15.78 3.76 -20.72
N SER A 75 15.96 5.07 -20.54
CA SER A 75 16.42 5.59 -19.25
C SER A 75 15.39 5.38 -18.14
N VAL A 76 14.08 5.48 -18.44
CA VAL A 76 13.03 5.18 -17.46
C VAL A 76 13.11 3.72 -17.04
N ARG A 77 13.28 2.80 -18.00
CA ARG A 77 13.49 1.36 -17.70
C ARG A 77 14.71 1.14 -16.81
N THR A 78 15.84 1.79 -17.13
CA THR A 78 17.06 1.70 -16.31
C THR A 78 16.83 2.20 -14.89
N LEU A 79 16.16 3.35 -14.71
CA LEU A 79 15.84 3.87 -13.38
C LEU A 79 14.92 2.93 -12.60
N ILE A 80 13.91 2.33 -13.26
CA ILE A 80 13.02 1.38 -12.58
C ILE A 80 13.77 0.09 -12.20
N SER A 81 14.73 -0.37 -13.01
CA SER A 81 15.53 -1.56 -12.68
C SER A 81 16.45 -1.38 -11.47
N GLN A 82 16.71 -0.14 -11.04
CA GLN A 82 17.50 0.18 -9.85
C GLN A 82 16.65 0.20 -8.58
N VAL A 83 15.33 0.04 -8.69
CA VAL A 83 14.43 0.07 -7.55
C VAL A 83 14.54 -1.24 -6.77
N GLU A 84 15.00 -1.14 -5.53
CA GLU A 84 15.01 -2.26 -4.58
C GLU A 84 13.63 -2.44 -3.94
N MET A 85 13.25 -3.70 -3.69
CA MET A 85 11.92 -4.08 -3.17
C MET A 85 11.92 -4.38 -1.66
N THR A 86 13.04 -4.14 -0.99
CA THR A 86 13.18 -4.26 0.47
C THR A 86 12.60 -3.04 1.18
N ASN A 87 12.18 -3.19 2.43
CA ASN A 87 11.54 -2.11 3.21
C ASN A 87 12.48 -1.43 4.22
N ASP A 88 13.79 -1.55 4.05
CA ASP A 88 14.76 -0.86 4.91
C ASP A 88 14.69 0.66 4.70
N ASP A 89 14.90 1.43 5.77
CA ASP A 89 14.69 2.90 5.77
C ASP A 89 15.48 3.62 4.65
N GLU A 90 16.72 3.20 4.40
CA GLU A 90 17.57 3.73 3.33
C GLU A 90 16.93 3.52 1.94
N ASN A 91 16.36 2.34 1.71
CA ASN A 91 15.74 1.98 0.44
C ASN A 91 14.39 2.67 0.24
N VAL A 92 13.65 2.93 1.32
CA VAL A 92 12.43 3.76 1.27
C VAL A 92 12.75 5.20 0.88
N GLU A 93 13.81 5.78 1.44
CA GLU A 93 14.26 7.13 1.09
C GLU A 93 14.74 7.21 -0.36
N GLU A 94 15.55 6.24 -0.80
CA GLU A 94 16.06 6.20 -2.17
C GLU A 94 14.94 5.99 -3.20
N LEU A 95 13.95 5.14 -2.90
CA LEU A 95 12.75 5.00 -3.73
C LEU A 95 12.05 6.35 -3.95
N GLY A 96 11.93 7.17 -2.91
CA GLY A 96 11.36 8.53 -3.02
C GLY A 96 12.15 9.42 -4.00
N LYS A 97 13.48 9.39 -3.91
CA LYS A 97 14.37 10.14 -4.82
C LYS A 97 14.27 9.64 -6.26
N ILE A 98 14.27 8.32 -6.47
CA ILE A 98 14.11 7.69 -7.79
C ILE A 98 12.73 8.04 -8.38
N MET A 99 11.68 8.02 -7.57
CA MET A 99 10.32 8.35 -7.98
C MET A 99 10.20 9.77 -8.53
N ILE A 100 10.80 10.76 -7.87
CA ILE A 100 10.80 12.15 -8.36
C ILE A 100 11.47 12.24 -9.74
N LYS A 101 12.62 11.58 -9.91
CA LYS A 101 13.34 11.54 -11.19
C LYS A 101 12.49 10.85 -12.28
N LEU A 102 11.87 9.72 -11.94
CA LEU A 102 11.00 8.97 -12.84
C LEU A 102 9.80 9.80 -13.31
N LYS A 103 9.05 10.40 -12.39
CA LYS A 103 7.90 11.26 -12.73
C LYS A 103 8.29 12.38 -13.71
N ASN A 104 9.39 13.07 -13.44
CA ASN A 104 9.86 14.16 -14.31
C ASN A 104 10.30 13.67 -15.70
N LYS A 105 11.00 12.54 -15.75
CA LYS A 105 11.43 11.95 -17.03
C LYS A 105 10.25 11.43 -17.83
N PHE A 106 9.28 10.82 -17.15
CA PHE A 106 8.07 10.31 -17.76
C PHE A 106 7.17 11.43 -18.31
N ARG A 107 7.06 12.58 -17.62
CA ARG A 107 6.43 13.79 -18.19
C ARG A 107 7.03 14.18 -19.54
N THR A 108 8.35 14.09 -19.69
CA THR A 108 9.04 14.41 -20.95
C THR A 108 8.69 13.41 -22.07
N ILE A 109 8.55 12.12 -21.72
CA ILE A 109 8.07 11.08 -22.64
C ILE A 109 6.65 11.44 -23.12
N MET A 110 5.75 11.77 -22.20
CA MET A 110 4.36 12.11 -22.53
C MET A 110 4.26 13.33 -23.46
N ILE A 111 4.98 14.41 -23.15
CA ILE A 111 5.03 15.61 -24.00
C ILE A 111 5.56 15.26 -25.40
N SER A 112 6.62 14.46 -25.46
CA SER A 112 7.24 14.05 -26.72
C SER A 112 6.29 13.19 -27.56
N PHE A 113 5.63 12.21 -26.92
CA PHE A 113 4.64 11.34 -27.55
C PHE A 113 3.45 12.14 -28.08
N GLN A 114 2.88 13.03 -27.26
CA GLN A 114 1.77 13.88 -27.65
C GLN A 114 2.11 14.78 -28.83
N ARG A 115 3.36 15.29 -28.90
CA ARG A 115 3.83 16.09 -30.03
C ARG A 115 3.92 15.29 -31.32
N ILE A 116 4.27 13.99 -31.25
CA ILE A 116 4.30 13.10 -32.41
C ILE A 116 2.87 12.74 -32.84
N MET A 117 2.00 12.47 -31.87
CA MET A 117 0.58 12.12 -32.06
C MET A 117 -0.31 13.33 -32.35
N LYS A 118 0.23 14.45 -32.86
CA LYS A 118 -0.49 15.70 -33.12
C LYS A 118 -1.47 15.54 -34.30
N LYS A 119 -2.45 14.67 -34.14
CA LYS A 119 -3.57 14.42 -35.03
C LYS A 119 -4.82 14.27 -34.15
N GLU A 120 -5.81 15.09 -34.48
CA GLU A 120 -7.15 15.18 -33.88
C GLU A 120 -7.28 15.96 -32.56
N LYS A 121 -8.43 16.67 -32.45
CA LYS A 121 -8.91 17.41 -31.27
C LYS A 121 -9.29 16.44 -30.14
N ARG A 122 -8.35 15.60 -29.69
CA ARG A 122 -8.54 14.74 -28.53
C ARG A 122 -7.96 15.43 -27.30
N GLU A 123 -8.51 15.09 -26.13
CA GLU A 123 -7.96 15.55 -24.88
C GLU A 123 -6.49 15.13 -24.74
N PRO A 124 -5.66 15.98 -24.13
CA PRO A 124 -4.24 15.72 -23.99
C PRO A 124 -4.00 14.50 -23.08
N PHE A 125 -3.35 13.46 -23.60
CA PHE A 125 -2.90 12.34 -22.79
C PHE A 125 -1.62 12.73 -22.04
N THR A 126 -1.78 13.29 -20.84
CA THR A 126 -0.69 13.79 -19.99
C THR A 126 -0.31 12.82 -18.88
N PHE A 127 0.81 13.11 -18.20
CA PHE A 127 1.23 12.33 -17.05
C PHE A 127 0.25 12.44 -15.87
N GLU A 128 -0.39 13.59 -15.71
CA GLU A 128 -1.33 13.86 -14.63
C GLU A 128 -2.56 12.94 -14.69
N VAL A 129 -3.04 12.65 -15.92
CA VAL A 129 -4.13 11.69 -16.14
C VAL A 129 -3.71 10.28 -15.70
N ILE A 130 -2.47 9.88 -15.99
CA ILE A 130 -1.93 8.57 -15.58
C ILE A 130 -1.79 8.51 -14.06
N GLU A 131 -1.28 9.58 -13.44
CA GLU A 131 -1.14 9.67 -11.99
C GLU A 131 -2.50 9.63 -11.28
N GLU A 132 -3.54 10.24 -11.86
CA GLU A 132 -4.90 10.17 -11.36
C GLU A 132 -5.48 8.75 -11.45
N ILE A 133 -5.36 8.09 -12.62
CA ILE A 133 -5.77 6.69 -12.78
C ILE A 133 -5.01 5.79 -11.80
N SER A 134 -3.71 6.02 -11.61
CA SER A 134 -2.88 5.31 -10.64
C SER A 134 -3.41 5.47 -9.22
N ARG A 135 -3.85 6.67 -8.82
CA ARG A 135 -4.43 6.92 -7.49
C ARG A 135 -5.78 6.22 -7.34
N ILE A 136 -6.62 6.25 -8.37
CA ILE A 136 -7.93 5.56 -8.35
C ILE A 136 -7.74 4.05 -8.21
N ILE A 137 -6.80 3.46 -8.95
CA ILE A 137 -6.50 2.03 -8.89
C ILE A 137 -5.85 1.65 -7.54
N ALA A 138 -4.95 2.51 -7.03
CA ALA A 138 -4.31 2.34 -5.72
C ALA A 138 -5.32 2.32 -4.55
N GLY A 139 -6.43 3.02 -4.71
CA GLY A 139 -7.42 3.23 -3.66
C GLY A 139 -6.86 4.03 -2.47
N GLU A 140 -7.68 4.18 -1.44
CA GLU A 140 -7.24 4.71 -0.14
C GLU A 140 -6.60 3.59 0.68
N VAL A 141 -5.67 3.93 1.57
CA VAL A 141 -5.19 2.98 2.58
C VAL A 141 -6.34 2.72 3.55
N GLN A 142 -6.85 1.50 3.57
CA GLN A 142 -7.84 1.08 4.55
C GLN A 142 -7.09 0.36 5.65
N GLY A 143 -6.56 1.12 6.61
CA GLY A 143 -6.33 0.55 7.93
C GLY A 143 -7.69 0.31 8.56
N PHE A 144 -7.91 -0.87 9.13
CA PHE A 144 -9.04 -1.02 10.06
C PHE A 144 -8.70 -0.12 11.24
N VAL A 145 -9.36 1.03 11.35
CA VAL A 145 -9.44 1.69 12.65
C VAL A 145 -10.29 0.71 13.45
N GLU A 146 -9.78 0.17 14.56
CA GLU A 146 -10.64 -0.49 15.53
C GLU A 146 -11.87 0.41 15.68
N ASP A 147 -13.06 -0.12 15.38
CA ASP A 147 -14.27 0.57 15.78
C ASP A 147 -14.07 0.85 17.27
N GLU A 148 -13.93 2.13 17.65
CA GLU A 148 -13.77 2.52 19.06
C GLU A 148 -14.94 1.96 19.89
N ASP A 149 -16.03 1.56 19.24
CA ASP A 149 -17.18 0.85 19.80
C ASP A 149 -16.88 -0.56 20.35
N VAL A 150 -15.70 -1.17 20.09
CA VAL A 150 -15.31 -2.44 20.75
C VAL A 150 -14.70 -2.18 22.15
N THR A 151 -14.34 -0.94 22.47
CA THR A 151 -13.99 -0.58 23.87
C THR A 151 -15.21 -0.49 24.79
N ASP A 152 -16.43 -0.55 24.22
CA ASP A 152 -17.70 -0.72 24.94
C ASP A 152 -18.10 -2.20 25.10
N ALA A 153 -17.19 -3.14 24.83
CA ALA A 153 -17.26 -4.47 25.43
C ALA A 153 -17.02 -4.29 26.94
N LYS A 154 -18.10 -3.97 27.65
CA LYS A 154 -18.20 -3.89 29.12
C LYS A 154 -17.15 -4.80 29.73
N THR A 155 -16.13 -4.19 30.31
CA THR A 155 -15.16 -4.88 31.13
C THR A 155 -15.95 -5.80 32.07
N THR A 156 -15.49 -7.03 32.26
CA THR A 156 -16.13 -8.01 33.18
C THR A 156 -16.36 -7.43 34.59
N GLN A 157 -15.68 -6.32 34.90
CA GLN A 157 -15.86 -5.48 36.07
C GLN A 157 -17.27 -4.83 36.21
N ASP A 158 -17.99 -4.61 35.11
CA ASP A 158 -19.35 -4.03 35.12
C ASP A 158 -20.47 -5.08 35.37
N GLN A 159 -20.17 -6.38 35.22
CA GLN A 159 -21.14 -7.44 35.51
C GLN A 159 -21.17 -7.84 37.00
N ALA A 160 -20.15 -7.45 37.78
CA ALA A 160 -20.10 -7.70 39.23
C ALA A 160 -20.94 -6.72 40.07
N GLN A 161 -21.51 -5.65 39.47
CA GLN A 161 -22.35 -4.68 40.17
C GLN A 161 -23.86 -4.90 39.98
N ALA A 162 -24.28 -5.98 39.32
CA ALA A 162 -25.69 -6.25 39.00
C ALA A 162 -26.31 -7.44 39.75
N TRP A 163 -25.69 -7.91 40.84
CA TRP A 163 -26.23 -8.95 41.72
C TRP A 163 -26.23 -8.46 43.18
#